data_AF-A0A833DMY5-F1
#
_entry.id   AF-A0A833DMY5-F1
#
_cell.length_a   1.000
_cell.length_b   1.000
_cell.length_c   1.000
_cell.angle_alpha   90.00
_cell.angle_beta   90.00
_cell.angle_gamma   90.00
#
_symmetry.space_group_name_H-M   'P 1'
#
loop_
_entity.id
_entity.type
_entity.pdbx_description
1 polymer ?
#
loop_
_entity_poly.entity_id
_entity_poly.type
_entity_poly.pdbx_seq_one_letter_code
_entity_poly.pdbx_strand_id
1 'polypeptide(L)'
;MGRENVDGFRLNSAILLVLLLLASNLTILPQNSSELEEQLGPSSFSVTSKASGGDVDVPSWRVNDLWTYDGYMDVAALLANNGVSSNIQTITGDLDMWVEDILYMTVENQSTLVYKVRSHALFEANNVNL
;
A
#
# COMPACT_ATOMS: atom_id res chain seq x y z
N MET A 1 31.32 -79.63 -14.30
CA MET A 1 30.83 -79.11 -15.59
C MET A 1 29.32 -78.96 -15.48
N GLY A 2 28.79 -77.75 -15.32
CA GLY A 2 27.36 -77.59 -15.02
C GLY A 2 26.87 -76.14 -14.92
N ARG A 3 26.83 -75.47 -16.07
CA ARG A 3 25.87 -74.45 -16.54
C ARG A 3 25.46 -73.33 -15.56
N GLU A 4 26.01 -72.15 -15.79
CA GLU A 4 25.45 -70.87 -15.35
C GLU A 4 24.14 -70.54 -16.09
N ASN A 5 23.07 -70.35 -15.31
CA ASN A 5 21.80 -69.81 -15.79
C ASN A 5 21.85 -68.29 -15.65
N VAL A 6 22.02 -67.59 -16.79
CA VAL A 6 21.79 -66.15 -16.85
C VAL A 6 20.35 -65.96 -17.31
N ASP A 7 19.44 -65.86 -16.35
CA ASP A 7 18.06 -65.51 -16.62
C ASP A 7 17.98 -64.02 -16.98
N GLY A 8 17.98 -63.73 -18.28
CA GLY A 8 17.75 -62.40 -18.81
C GLY A 8 16.34 -61.93 -18.42
N PHE A 9 16.28 -60.89 -17.59
CA PHE A 9 15.05 -60.26 -17.12
C PHE A 9 14.28 -59.68 -18.31
N ARG A 10 13.26 -60.41 -18.82
CA ARG A 10 12.39 -59.91 -19.89
C ARG A 10 11.36 -58.96 -19.29
N LEU A 11 11.69 -57.68 -19.28
CA LEU A 11 10.75 -56.60 -18.93
C LEU A 11 9.66 -56.52 -20.01
N ASN A 12 8.41 -56.75 -19.62
CA ASN A 12 7.28 -56.52 -20.51
C ASN A 12 7.20 -55.03 -20.86
N SER A 13 7.09 -54.69 -22.16
CA SER A 13 6.99 -53.29 -22.61
C SER A 13 5.87 -52.51 -21.91
N ALA A 14 4.76 -53.16 -21.56
CA ALA A 14 3.68 -52.53 -20.80
C ALA A 14 4.11 -52.09 -19.40
N ILE A 15 4.95 -52.87 -18.72
CA ILE A 15 5.48 -52.54 -17.39
C ILE A 15 6.45 -51.36 -17.50
N LEU A 16 7.29 -51.34 -18.54
CA LEU A 16 8.19 -50.22 -18.82
C LEU A 16 7.41 -48.91 -19.03
N LEU A 17 6.31 -48.98 -19.80
CA LEU A 17 5.48 -47.82 -20.12
C LEU A 17 4.78 -47.25 -18.88
N VAL A 18 4.28 -48.13 -18.00
CA VAL A 18 3.70 -47.72 -16.71
C VAL A 18 4.76 -47.09 -15.81
N LEU A 19 5.97 -47.66 -15.73
CA LEU A 19 7.07 -47.09 -14.94
C LEU A 19 7.48 -45.71 -15.45
N LEU A 20 7.48 -45.49 -16.76
CA LEU A 20 7.81 -44.22 -17.40
C LEU A 20 6.74 -43.14 -17.13
N LEU A 21 5.45 -43.53 -17.09
CA LEU A 21 4.32 -42.68 -16.70
C LEU A 21 4.33 -42.32 -15.21
N LEU A 22 4.84 -43.21 -14.34
CA LEU A 22 4.98 -42.91 -12.91
C LEU A 22 6.17 -41.98 -12.66
N ALA A 23 7.27 -42.12 -13.40
CA ALA A 23 8.46 -41.29 -13.27
C ALA A 23 8.27 -39.86 -13.79
N SER A 24 7.31 -39.61 -14.69
CA SER A 24 7.06 -38.26 -15.23
C SER A 24 6.54 -37.25 -14.20
N ASN A 25 6.13 -37.69 -13.02
CA ASN A 25 5.68 -36.80 -11.93
C ASN A 25 6.84 -36.33 -11.01
N LEU A 26 8.09 -36.77 -11.25
CA LEU A 26 9.27 -36.30 -10.52
C LEU A 26 10.05 -35.25 -11.32
N THR A 27 9.44 -34.09 -11.58
CA THR A 27 10.16 -32.88 -12.01
C THR A 27 9.89 -31.76 -11.03
N ILE A 28 10.66 -31.72 -9.93
CA ILE A 28 10.86 -30.49 -9.15
C ILE A 28 12.06 -29.79 -9.79
N LEU A 29 11.80 -28.89 -10.72
CA LEU A 29 12.80 -27.94 -11.21
C LEU A 29 12.58 -26.63 -10.45
N PRO A 30 13.58 -26.05 -9.76
CA PRO A 30 13.45 -24.71 -9.22
C PRO A 30 13.58 -23.73 -10.40
N GLN A 31 12.46 -23.41 -11.06
CA GLN A 31 12.42 -22.34 -12.06
C GLN A 31 12.14 -21.01 -11.36
N ASN A 32 13.23 -20.27 -11.15
CA ASN A 32 13.18 -18.81 -11.08
C ASN A 32 12.80 -18.30 -12.47
N SER A 33 11.51 -18.10 -12.73
CA SER A 33 11.06 -17.31 -13.88
C SER A 33 9.69 -16.71 -13.61
N SER A 34 9.73 -15.40 -13.52
CA SER A 34 8.69 -14.42 -13.75
C SER A 34 7.67 -14.84 -14.81
N GLU A 35 6.43 -14.38 -14.57
CA GLU A 35 5.35 -14.16 -15.54
C GLU A 35 4.34 -15.30 -15.81
N LEU A 36 3.07 -14.91 -15.58
CA LEU A 36 1.83 -15.41 -16.19
C LEU A 36 1.19 -16.69 -15.61
N GLU A 37 0.45 -16.52 -14.51
CA GLU A 37 -0.79 -17.26 -14.27
C GLU A 37 -1.71 -16.47 -13.32
N GLU A 38 -2.39 -15.45 -13.86
CA GLU A 38 -3.53 -14.81 -13.20
C GLU A 38 -4.76 -15.71 -13.41
N GLN A 39 -4.86 -16.80 -12.64
CA GLN A 39 -6.09 -17.57 -12.50
C GLN A 39 -6.84 -17.12 -11.25
N LEU A 40 -8.00 -16.52 -11.50
CA LEU A 40 -9.07 -16.11 -10.60
C LEU A 40 -9.22 -17.03 -9.36
N GLY A 41 -8.65 -16.61 -8.23
CA GLY A 41 -8.94 -17.11 -6.89
C GLY A 41 -9.30 -15.95 -5.98
N PRO A 42 -10.13 -16.16 -4.92
CA PRO A 42 -10.56 -15.08 -4.04
C PRO A 42 -9.33 -14.40 -3.48
N SER A 43 -9.16 -13.13 -3.84
CA SER A 43 -8.05 -12.29 -3.47
C SER A 43 -7.87 -12.30 -1.95
N SER A 44 -6.94 -13.11 -1.46
CA SER A 44 -6.29 -12.84 -0.19
C SER A 44 -5.55 -11.51 -0.39
N PHE A 45 -6.21 -10.42 -0.04
CA PHE A 45 -5.64 -9.08 0.00
C PHE A 45 -4.54 -9.08 1.07
N SER A 46 -3.36 -9.60 0.69
CA SER A 46 -2.13 -9.48 1.45
C SER A 46 -1.68 -8.02 1.33
N VAL A 47 -2.12 -7.18 2.27
CA VAL A 47 -1.49 -5.88 2.51
C VAL A 47 -0.12 -6.14 3.11
N THR A 48 0.87 -6.38 2.26
CA THR A 48 2.25 -6.14 2.66
C THR A 48 2.46 -4.64 2.56
N SER A 49 2.35 -3.94 3.68
CA SER A 49 2.92 -2.60 3.82
C SER A 49 4.40 -2.75 3.50
N LYS A 50 4.84 -2.26 2.34
CA LYS A 50 6.26 -2.07 2.08
C LYS A 50 6.74 -1.01 3.07
N ALA A 51 7.21 -1.45 4.22
CA ALA A 51 7.95 -0.63 5.15
C ALA A 51 9.13 -0.05 4.35
N SER A 52 9.17 1.28 4.24
CA SER A 52 10.34 2.00 3.79
C SER A 52 11.54 1.48 4.59
N GLY A 53 12.65 1.14 3.93
CA GLY A 53 13.81 0.43 4.51
C GLY A 53 14.66 1.26 5.48
N GLY A 54 14.04 1.97 6.42
CA GLY A 54 14.67 2.56 7.59
C GLY A 54 13.98 2.06 8.84
N ASP A 55 14.73 1.90 9.94
CA ASP A 55 14.30 1.47 11.28
C ASP A 55 13.37 2.50 11.99
N VAL A 56 12.62 3.26 11.19
CA VAL A 56 11.65 4.24 11.62
C VAL A 56 10.30 3.75 11.13
N ASP A 57 9.51 3.20 12.05
CA ASP A 57 8.08 2.99 11.88
C ASP A 57 7.39 4.36 11.74
N VAL A 58 7.52 5.00 10.57
CA VAL A 58 6.63 6.10 10.21
C VAL A 58 5.29 5.45 9.88
N PRO A 59 4.20 5.76 10.62
CA PRO A 59 2.90 5.23 10.28
C PRO A 59 2.56 5.65 8.84
N SER A 60 2.34 4.68 7.96
CA SER A 60 1.81 4.97 6.62
C SER A 60 0.39 5.48 6.79
N TRP A 61 0.15 6.76 6.50
CA TRP A 61 -1.20 7.32 6.55
C TRP A 61 -2.11 6.59 5.58
N ARG A 62 -3.36 6.40 5.98
CA ARG A 62 -4.42 5.81 5.17
C ARG A 62 -5.41 6.89 4.75
N VAL A 63 -6.07 6.66 3.63
CA VAL A 63 -7.24 7.46 3.22
C VAL A 63 -8.25 7.45 4.37
N ASN A 64 -8.77 8.62 4.71
CA ASN A 64 -9.64 8.92 5.86
C ASN A 64 -8.97 8.91 7.25
N ASP A 65 -7.65 8.79 7.38
CA ASP A 65 -7.00 9.15 8.63
C ASP A 65 -7.29 10.63 8.95
N LEU A 66 -7.83 10.90 10.13
CA LEU A 66 -8.29 12.20 10.60
C LEU A 66 -7.49 12.62 11.84
N TRP A 67 -7.09 13.88 11.88
CA TRP A 67 -6.51 14.50 13.07
C TRP A 67 -7.00 15.94 13.19
N THR A 68 -7.07 16.42 14.43
CA THR A 68 -7.52 17.78 14.76
C THR A 68 -6.40 18.52 15.46
N TYR A 69 -6.14 19.76 15.06
CA TYR A 69 -5.20 20.68 15.70
C TYR A 69 -5.91 21.96 16.15
N ASP A 70 -5.28 22.71 17.04
CA ASP A 70 -5.68 24.09 17.29
C ASP A 70 -5.33 24.95 16.06
N GLY A 71 -6.36 25.47 15.39
CA GLY A 71 -6.24 26.41 14.28
C GLY A 71 -6.18 27.85 14.76
N TYR A 72 -5.43 28.68 14.03
CA TYR A 72 -5.31 30.12 14.26
C TYR A 72 -5.50 30.87 12.94
N MET A 73 -6.38 31.87 12.92
CA MET A 73 -6.58 32.75 11.77
C MET A 73 -6.39 34.21 12.17
N ASP A 74 -5.46 34.90 11.52
CA ASP A 74 -5.30 36.35 11.63
C ASP A 74 -6.38 37.04 10.79
N VAL A 75 -7.29 37.72 11.46
CA VAL A 75 -8.42 38.44 10.85
C VAL A 75 -8.25 39.95 10.87
N ALA A 76 -7.21 40.47 11.54
CA ALA A 76 -7.02 41.91 11.69
C ALA A 76 -6.94 42.61 10.33
N ALA A 77 -6.07 42.08 9.46
CA ALA A 77 -5.89 42.62 8.11
C ALA A 77 -7.15 42.45 7.24
N LEU A 78 -7.84 41.31 7.37
CA LEU A 78 -9.09 41.05 6.66
C LEU A 78 -10.17 42.08 7.06
N LEU A 79 -10.36 42.31 8.35
CA LEU A 79 -11.32 43.28 8.88
C LEU A 79 -10.98 44.70 8.43
N ALA A 80 -9.72 45.12 8.59
CA ALA A 80 -9.26 46.45 8.21
C ALA A 80 -9.42 46.72 6.71
N ASN A 81 -9.11 45.75 5.85
CA ASN A 81 -9.27 45.87 4.39
C ASN A 81 -10.75 46.00 3.98
N ASN A 82 -11.67 45.51 4.80
CA ASN A 82 -13.11 45.67 4.62
C ASN A 82 -13.69 46.89 5.36
N GLY A 83 -12.84 47.75 5.93
CA GLY A 83 -13.25 48.97 6.63
C GLY A 83 -13.87 48.73 8.01
N VAL A 84 -13.72 47.53 8.58
CA VAL A 84 -14.24 47.17 9.90
C VAL A 84 -13.14 47.39 10.95
N SER A 85 -13.44 48.20 11.96
CA SER A 85 -12.59 48.30 13.16
C SER A 85 -13.02 47.22 14.15
N SER A 86 -12.09 46.53 14.79
CA SER A 86 -12.42 45.51 15.78
C SER A 86 -11.34 45.40 16.85
N ASN A 87 -11.71 44.88 18.02
CA ASN A 87 -10.76 44.51 19.08
C ASN A 87 -10.11 43.13 18.89
N ILE A 88 -10.42 42.42 17.80
CA ILE A 88 -9.97 41.05 17.57
C ILE A 88 -8.94 40.98 16.45
N GLN A 89 -7.81 40.36 16.77
CA GLN A 89 -6.71 40.16 15.83
C GLN A 89 -6.65 38.73 15.31
N THR A 90 -6.76 37.74 16.21
CA THR A 90 -6.68 36.32 15.88
C THR A 90 -7.90 35.61 16.42
N ILE A 91 -8.49 34.74 15.61
CA ILE A 91 -9.54 33.82 16.01
C ILE A 91 -9.01 32.40 16.01
N THR A 92 -9.44 31.61 17.00
CA THR A 92 -9.00 30.23 17.19
C THR A 92 -10.18 29.29 16.98
N GLY A 93 -9.88 28.06 16.58
CA GLY A 93 -10.89 27.03 16.43
C GLY A 93 -10.27 25.69 16.07
N ASP A 94 -11.08 24.65 16.07
CA ASP A 94 -10.63 23.30 15.72
C ASP A 94 -10.34 23.23 14.21
N LEU A 95 -9.15 22.73 13.86
CA LEU A 95 -8.72 22.47 12.49
C LEU A 95 -8.67 20.96 12.27
N ASP A 96 -9.71 20.44 11.64
CA ASP A 96 -9.78 19.06 11.19
C ASP A 96 -8.99 18.89 9.89
N MET A 97 -8.19 17.83 9.83
CA MET A 97 -7.38 17.48 8.68
C MET A 97 -7.49 15.99 8.41
N TRP A 98 -7.65 15.62 7.14
CA TRP A 98 -7.72 14.22 6.76
C TRP A 98 -7.06 13.93 5.43
N VAL A 99 -6.58 12.69 5.28
CA VAL A 99 -6.11 12.20 3.98
C VAL A 99 -7.31 11.96 3.08
N GLU A 100 -7.44 12.75 2.04
CA GLU A 100 -8.48 12.62 1.02
C GLU A 100 -8.12 11.53 -0.01
N ASP A 101 -6.84 11.42 -0.38
CA ASP A 101 -6.38 10.45 -1.39
C ASP A 101 -4.88 10.16 -1.27
N ILE A 102 -4.45 9.04 -1.84
CA ILE A 102 -3.03 8.64 -1.97
C ILE A 102 -2.77 8.35 -3.45
N LEU A 103 -1.88 9.13 -4.05
CA LEU A 103 -1.61 9.07 -5.49
C LEU A 103 -0.12 9.14 -5.80
N TYR A 104 0.22 8.86 -7.06
CA TYR A 104 1.56 9.07 -7.57
C TYR A 104 1.62 10.36 -8.38
N MET A 105 2.65 11.16 -8.14
CA MET A 105 2.95 12.33 -8.96
C MET A 105 4.45 12.43 -9.28
N THR A 106 4.77 13.09 -10.38
CA THR A 106 6.16 13.36 -10.74
C THR A 106 6.68 14.52 -9.89
N VAL A 107 7.65 14.24 -9.01
CA VAL A 107 8.40 15.22 -8.21
C VAL A 107 9.86 15.01 -8.53
N GLU A 108 10.59 16.07 -8.88
CA GLU A 108 12.01 15.99 -9.25
C GLU A 108 12.32 14.92 -10.31
N ASN A 109 11.46 14.82 -11.33
CA ASN A 109 11.59 13.85 -12.42
C ASN A 109 11.48 12.36 -11.99
N GLN A 110 10.99 12.09 -10.78
CA GLN A 110 10.76 10.75 -10.23
C GLN A 110 9.28 10.55 -9.88
N SER A 111 8.77 9.33 -10.09
CA SER A 111 7.43 8.95 -9.63
C SER A 111 7.42 8.80 -8.11
N THR A 112 6.66 9.65 -7.43
CA THR A 112 6.65 9.76 -5.97
C THR A 112 5.26 9.54 -5.42
N LEU A 113 5.14 8.72 -4.38
CA LEU A 113 3.90 8.54 -3.62
C LEU A 113 3.64 9.80 -2.79
N VAL A 114 2.46 10.41 -2.94
CA VAL A 114 2.08 11.63 -2.22
C VAL A 114 0.71 11.48 -1.57
N TYR A 115 0.52 12.19 -0.47
CA TYR A 115 -0.74 12.26 0.27
C TYR A 115 -1.47 13.54 -0.09
N LYS A 116 -2.71 13.43 -0.56
CA LYS A 116 -3.60 14.58 -0.72
C LYS A 116 -4.33 14.79 0.59
N VAL A 117 -3.96 15.85 1.31
CA VAL A 117 -4.57 16.19 2.60
C VAL A 117 -5.56 17.34 2.41
N ARG A 118 -6.76 17.19 2.96
CA ARG A 118 -7.77 18.24 3.04
C ARG A 118 -7.88 18.72 4.49
N SER A 119 -8.22 20.00 4.66
CA SER A 119 -8.52 20.57 5.97
C SER A 119 -9.84 21.32 5.97
N HIS A 120 -10.46 21.38 7.15
CA HIS A 120 -11.65 22.14 7.46
C HIS A 120 -11.51 22.73 8.86
N ALA A 121 -11.92 23.98 9.05
CA ALA A 121 -11.93 24.62 10.35
C ALA A 121 -13.14 25.52 10.50
N LEU A 122 -13.65 25.57 11.73
CA LEU A 122 -14.65 26.53 12.17
C LEU A 122 -13.99 27.48 13.16
N PHE A 123 -13.94 28.77 12.81
CA PHE A 123 -13.38 29.79 13.67
C PHE A 123 -14.49 30.68 14.23
N GLU A 124 -14.53 30.80 15.55
CA GLU A 124 -15.52 31.61 16.25
C GLU A 124 -14.84 32.62 17.17
N ALA A 125 -15.52 33.75 17.38
CA ALA A 125 -15.04 34.81 18.23
C ALA A 125 -16.15 35.28 19.16
N ASN A 126 -15.85 35.33 20.45
CA ASN A 126 -16.76 35.85 21.47
C ASN A 126 -16.35 37.27 21.88
N ASN A 127 -17.31 38.07 22.35
CA ASN A 127 -17.06 39.43 22.86
C ASN A 127 -16.39 40.37 21.84
N VAL A 128 -16.85 40.30 20.59
CA VAL A 128 -16.40 41.18 19.50
C VAL A 128 -17.04 42.55 19.63
N ASN A 129 -16.24 43.61 19.58
CA ASN A 129 -16.68 44.98 19.36
C ASN A 129 -16.32 45.40 17.93
N LEU A 130 -17.23 46.14 17.27
CA LEU A 130 -17.13 46.61 15.89
C LEU A 130 -17.30 48.14 15.81
#